data_AF-A0A4Q7XVT5-F1
#
_entry.id   AF-A0A4Q7XVT5-F1
#
_cell.length_a   1.000
_cell.length_b   1.000
_cell.length_c   1.000
_cell.angle_alpha   90.00
_cell.angle_beta   90.00
_cell.angle_gamma   90.00
#
_symmetry.space_group_name_H-M   'P 1'
#
loop_
_entity.id
_entity.type
_entity.pdbx_description
1 polymer ?
#
loop_
_entity_poly.entity_id
_entity_poly.type
_entity_poly.pdbx_seq_one_letter_code
_entity_poly.pdbx_strand_id
1 'polypeptide(L)'
;MEWLTSLGPLLTSVFGATSALGGAWMVHRATNRKTQVDERKAQVEEKASEAATFVQSVQTVTTGFTQLLEQQRETNARTLERVTTLENRVERLEEEQRMWRRWKVAAVDYIHQLRALLDKLHGIPPVPPQEIADDLGEPAAH
;
A
#
# COMPACT_ATOMS: atom_id res chain seq x y z
N MET A 1 -53.32 84.85 21.37
CA MET A 1 -52.51 83.89 20.59
C MET A 1 -51.07 83.78 21.10
N GLU A 2 -50.71 84.30 22.28
CA GLU A 2 -49.31 84.33 22.78
C GLU A 2 -48.87 83.12 23.63
N TRP A 3 -49.82 82.26 24.04
CA TRP A 3 -49.51 81.08 24.87
C TRP A 3 -48.88 79.93 24.07
N LEU A 4 -49.12 79.86 22.76
CA LEU A 4 -48.56 78.84 21.86
C LEU A 4 -47.09 79.12 21.51
N THR A 5 -46.66 80.38 21.47
CA THR A 5 -45.26 80.77 21.26
C THR A 5 -44.41 80.59 22.52
N SER A 6 -44.99 80.74 23.70
CA SER A 6 -44.33 80.49 25.00
C SER A 6 -44.01 79.01 25.27
N LEU A 7 -44.70 78.07 24.63
CA LEU A 7 -44.45 76.61 24.74
C LEU A 7 -43.53 76.06 23.63
N GLY A 8 -43.15 76.89 22.65
CA GLY A 8 -42.30 76.50 21.52
C GLY A 8 -40.98 75.82 21.90
N PRO A 9 -40.21 76.34 22.88
CA PRO A 9 -38.94 75.72 23.31
C PRO A 9 -39.12 74.38 24.02
N LEU A 10 -40.24 74.20 24.72
CA LEU A 10 -40.56 72.94 25.44
C LEU A 10 -41.01 71.86 24.46
N LEU A 11 -41.82 72.22 23.45
CA LEU A 11 -42.28 71.28 22.43
C LEU A 11 -41.14 70.80 21.53
N THR A 12 -40.21 71.67 21.12
CA THR A 12 -39.04 71.25 20.34
C THR A 12 -38.10 70.35 21.13
N SER A 13 -37.92 70.61 22.43
CA SER A 13 -37.18 69.73 23.35
C SER A 13 -37.82 68.34 23.48
N VAL A 14 -39.14 68.27 23.66
CA VAL A 14 -39.86 66.99 23.81
C VAL A 14 -39.88 66.21 22.50
N PHE A 15 -40.09 66.87 21.35
CA PHE A 15 -39.99 66.24 20.02
C PHE A 15 -38.55 65.82 19.67
N GLY A 16 -37.55 66.60 20.06
CA GLY A 16 -36.13 66.25 19.92
C GLY A 16 -35.76 65.03 20.76
N ALA A 17 -36.20 64.97 22.03
CA ALA A 17 -35.94 63.85 22.92
C ALA A 17 -36.67 62.57 22.46
N THR A 18 -37.93 62.68 22.04
CA THR A 18 -38.69 61.52 21.53
C THR A 18 -38.16 61.02 20.18
N SER A 19 -37.71 61.90 19.29
CA SER A 19 -37.09 61.49 18.03
C SER A 19 -35.74 60.79 18.23
N ALA A 20 -34.90 61.26 19.16
CA ALA A 20 -33.65 60.60 19.52
C ALA A 20 -33.88 59.21 20.13
N LEU A 21 -34.85 59.08 21.05
CA LEU A 21 -35.24 57.80 21.65
C LEU A 21 -35.83 56.83 20.61
N GLY A 22 -36.67 57.32 19.70
CA GLY A 22 -37.22 56.52 18.61
C GLY A 22 -36.14 56.03 17.63
N GLY A 23 -35.19 56.89 17.29
CA GLY A 23 -34.02 56.55 16.46
C GLY A 23 -33.14 55.48 17.12
N ALA A 24 -32.84 55.64 18.41
CA ALA A 24 -32.06 54.66 19.17
C ALA A 24 -32.74 53.29 19.24
N TRP A 25 -34.07 53.25 19.43
CA TRP A 25 -34.83 52.00 19.43
C TRP A 25 -34.85 51.31 18.06
N MET A 26 -35.04 52.06 16.98
CA MET A 26 -34.96 51.54 15.60
C MET A 26 -33.59 50.94 15.30
N VAL A 27 -32.51 51.65 15.67
CA VAL A 27 -31.14 51.16 15.49
C VAL A 27 -30.94 49.87 16.29
N HIS A 28 -31.27 49.86 17.58
CA HIS A 28 -31.16 48.67 18.43
C HIS A 28 -31.93 47.46 17.87
N ARG A 29 -33.14 47.67 17.35
CA ARG A 29 -33.92 46.61 16.71
C ARG A 29 -33.28 46.13 15.40
N ALA A 30 -32.70 47.03 14.62
CA ALA A 30 -32.01 46.70 13.38
C ALA A 30 -30.71 45.91 13.65
N THR A 31 -29.92 46.30 14.66
CA THR A 31 -28.74 45.53 15.07
C THR A 31 -29.10 44.15 15.59
N ASN A 32 -30.09 44.01 16.47
CA ASN A 32 -30.48 42.69 16.98
C ASN A 32 -30.98 41.74 15.89
N ARG A 33 -31.60 42.26 14.84
CA ARG A 33 -32.01 41.45 13.67
C ARG A 33 -30.81 41.05 12.82
N LYS A 34 -29.85 41.96 12.62
CA LYS A 34 -28.63 41.67 11.87
C LYS A 34 -27.79 40.62 12.60
N THR A 35 -27.57 40.76 13.91
CA THR A 35 -26.81 39.78 14.70
C THR A 35 -27.43 38.39 14.65
N GLN A 36 -28.76 38.26 14.79
CA GLN A 36 -29.42 36.94 14.64
C GLN A 36 -29.26 36.34 13.24
N VAL A 37 -29.28 37.16 12.19
CA VAL A 37 -29.09 36.68 10.81
C VAL A 37 -27.64 36.24 10.60
N ASP A 38 -26.68 37.00 11.11
CA ASP A 38 -25.26 36.69 10.98
C ASP A 38 -24.88 35.46 11.81
N GLU A 39 -25.44 35.28 13.01
CA GLU A 39 -25.30 34.06 13.82
C GLU A 39 -25.84 32.83 13.08
N ARG A 40 -27.00 32.94 12.42
CA ARG A 40 -27.56 31.83 11.63
C ARG A 40 -26.71 31.49 10.42
N LYS A 41 -26.16 32.51 9.73
CA LYS A 41 -25.24 32.29 8.61
C LYS A 41 -23.97 31.60 9.07
N ALA A 42 -23.38 32.07 10.17
CA ALA A 42 -22.19 31.46 10.76
C ALA A 42 -22.44 29.98 11.11
N GLN A 43 -23.58 29.65 11.73
CA GLN A 43 -23.93 28.25 12.03
C GLN A 43 -24.15 27.38 10.79
N VAL A 44 -24.70 27.95 9.71
CA VAL A 44 -24.89 27.21 8.45
C VAL A 44 -23.55 26.98 7.75
N GLU A 45 -22.67 27.98 7.74
CA GLU A 45 -21.32 27.86 7.19
C GLU A 45 -20.46 26.86 7.98
N GLU A 46 -20.55 26.88 9.31
CA GLU A 46 -19.89 25.92 10.19
C GLU A 46 -20.33 24.47 9.86
N LYS A 47 -21.64 24.21 9.83
CA LYS A 47 -22.18 22.88 9.45
C LYS A 47 -21.80 22.47 8.04
N ALA A 48 -21.76 23.42 7.10
CA ALA A 48 -21.33 23.15 5.74
C ALA A 48 -19.84 22.78 5.68
N SER A 49 -19.00 23.44 6.49
CA SER A 49 -17.57 23.13 6.59
C SER A 49 -17.30 21.76 7.23
N GLU A 50 -18.05 21.40 8.27
CA GLU A 50 -17.99 20.07 8.90
C GLU A 50 -18.43 18.97 7.93
N ALA A 51 -19.51 19.19 7.19
CA ALA A 51 -19.96 18.26 6.17
C ALA A 51 -18.93 18.11 5.03
N ALA A 52 -18.30 19.21 4.59
CA ALA A 52 -17.28 19.18 3.57
C ALA A 52 -16.02 18.39 4.01
N THR A 53 -15.56 18.62 5.24
CA THR A 53 -14.40 17.89 5.79
C THR A 53 -14.72 16.40 5.99
N PHE A 54 -15.93 16.07 6.43
CA PHE A 54 -16.37 14.68 6.53
C PHE A 54 -16.38 14.00 5.16
N VAL A 55 -17.01 14.60 4.15
CA VAL A 55 -17.05 14.05 2.78
C VAL A 55 -15.64 13.86 2.23
N GLN A 56 -14.75 14.84 2.44
CA GLN A 56 -13.36 14.74 2.02
C GLN A 56 -12.64 13.58 2.70
N SER A 57 -12.82 13.39 4.01
CA SER A 57 -12.20 12.28 4.75
C SER A 57 -12.69 10.92 4.24
N VAL A 58 -13.99 10.76 3.98
CA VAL A 58 -14.58 9.53 3.44
C VAL A 58 -14.07 9.26 2.03
N GLN A 59 -13.94 10.30 1.19
CA GLN A 59 -13.40 10.18 -0.15
C GLN A 59 -11.93 9.74 -0.11
N THR A 60 -11.11 10.32 0.77
CA THR A 60 -9.71 9.91 0.97
C THR A 60 -9.61 8.44 1.40
N VAL A 61 -10.41 8.02 2.38
CA VAL A 61 -10.44 6.63 2.86
C VAL A 61 -10.85 5.67 1.74
N THR A 62 -11.90 5.99 0.99
CA THR A 62 -12.39 5.18 -0.14
C THR A 62 -11.34 5.06 -1.23
N THR A 63 -10.65 6.16 -1.55
CA THR A 63 -9.57 6.18 -2.53
C THR A 63 -8.40 5.32 -2.06
N GLY A 64 -8.02 5.41 -0.78
CA GLY A 64 -6.96 4.59 -0.19
C GLY A 64 -7.29 3.10 -0.21
N PHE A 65 -8.51 2.70 0.16
CA PHE A 65 -8.94 1.30 0.07
C PHE A 65 -8.95 0.77 -1.37
N THR A 66 -9.38 1.60 -2.33
CA THR A 66 -9.38 1.21 -3.74
C THR A 66 -7.96 0.98 -4.25
N GLN A 67 -7.02 1.86 -3.88
CA GLN A 67 -5.60 1.69 -4.22
C GLN A 67 -4.99 0.44 -3.57
N LEU A 68 -5.31 0.16 -2.30
CA LEU A 68 -4.84 -1.04 -1.60
C LEU A 68 -5.37 -2.32 -2.25
N LEU A 69 -6.64 -2.34 -2.66
CA LEU A 69 -7.21 -3.49 -3.36
C LEU A 69 -6.54 -3.71 -4.71
N GLU A 70 -6.24 -2.64 -5.45
CA GLU A 70 -5.54 -2.75 -6.73
C GLU A 70 -4.10 -3.25 -6.52
N GLN A 71 -3.39 -2.69 -5.54
CA GLN A 71 -2.06 -3.16 -5.17
C GLN A 71 -2.06 -4.62 -4.72
N GLN A 72 -3.06 -5.06 -3.96
CA GLN A 72 -3.22 -6.46 -3.57
C GLN A 72 -3.44 -7.37 -4.78
N ARG A 73 -4.24 -6.94 -5.77
CA ARG A 73 -4.44 -7.70 -7.02
C ARG A 73 -3.15 -7.85 -7.81
N GLU A 74 -2.42 -6.76 -8.01
CA GLU A 74 -1.14 -6.79 -8.74
C GLU A 74 -0.10 -7.68 -8.04
N THR A 75 0.03 -7.54 -6.71
CA THR A 75 1.00 -8.32 -5.93
C THR A 75 0.64 -9.81 -5.92
N ASN A 76 -0.64 -10.15 -5.81
CA ASN A 76 -1.10 -11.54 -5.92
C ASN A 76 -0.82 -12.11 -7.31
N ALA A 77 -1.13 -11.38 -8.38
CA ALA A 77 -0.86 -11.82 -9.75
C ALA A 77 0.64 -12.10 -9.97
N ARG A 78 1.52 -11.17 -9.57
CA ARG A 78 2.98 -11.35 -9.64
C ARG A 78 3.48 -12.53 -8.82
N THR A 79 2.86 -12.79 -7.66
CA THR A 79 3.25 -13.91 -6.81
C THR A 79 2.85 -15.24 -7.44
N LEU A 80 1.65 -15.34 -8.02
CA LEU A 80 1.22 -16.53 -8.76
C LEU A 80 2.12 -16.81 -9.98
N GLU A 81 2.51 -15.77 -10.72
CA GLU A 81 3.47 -15.91 -11.83
C GLU A 81 4.85 -16.39 -11.34
N ARG A 82 5.33 -15.88 -10.21
CA ARG A 82 6.59 -16.34 -9.61
C ARG A 82 6.51 -17.78 -9.12
N VAL A 83 5.39 -18.17 -8.52
CA VAL A 83 5.19 -19.55 -8.05
C VAL A 83 5.17 -20.52 -9.23
N THR A 84 4.38 -20.23 -10.27
CA THR A 84 4.31 -21.10 -11.47
C THR A 84 5.65 -21.20 -12.20
N THR A 85 6.41 -20.10 -12.30
CA THR A 85 7.76 -20.15 -12.88
C THR A 85 8.76 -20.93 -12.03
N LEU A 86 8.65 -20.87 -10.71
CA LEU A 86 9.47 -21.68 -9.81
C LEU A 86 9.10 -23.17 -9.89
N GLU A 87 7.81 -23.50 -9.92
CA GLU A 87 7.31 -24.87 -10.09
C GLU A 87 7.85 -25.50 -11.38
N ASN A 88 7.75 -24.81 -12.51
CA ASN A 88 8.30 -25.27 -13.79
C ASN A 88 9.83 -25.47 -13.74
N ARG A 89 10.55 -24.60 -13.03
CA ARG A 89 12.02 -24.73 -12.86
C ARG A 89 12.38 -25.92 -11.99
N VAL A 90 11.64 -26.15 -10.91
CA VAL A 90 11.83 -27.30 -10.02
C VAL A 90 11.58 -28.60 -10.77
N GLU A 91 10.47 -28.68 -11.51
CA GLU A 91 10.15 -29.85 -12.34
C GLU A 91 11.28 -30.15 -13.33
N ARG A 92 11.76 -29.13 -14.06
CA ARG A 92 12.89 -29.29 -14.99
C ARG A 92 14.17 -29.77 -14.29
N LEU A 93 14.51 -29.20 -13.13
CA LEU A 93 15.70 -29.62 -12.39
C LEU A 93 15.59 -31.06 -11.87
N GLU A 94 14.40 -31.48 -11.46
CA GLU A 94 14.15 -32.86 -11.07
C GLU A 94 14.30 -33.83 -12.25
N GLU A 95 13.79 -33.45 -13.42
CA GLU A 95 13.96 -34.23 -14.66
C GLU A 95 15.43 -34.36 -15.05
N GLU A 96 16.18 -33.24 -15.01
CA GLU A 96 17.63 -33.24 -15.24
C GLU A 96 18.34 -34.16 -14.25
N GLN A 97 18.00 -34.12 -12.96
CA GLN A 97 18.58 -35.02 -11.97
C GLN A 97 18.24 -36.50 -12.22
N ARG A 98 17.01 -36.82 -12.65
CA ARG A 98 16.64 -38.20 -13.05
C ARG A 98 17.47 -38.66 -14.26
N MET A 99 17.66 -37.78 -15.25
CA MET A 99 18.52 -38.05 -16.41
C MET A 99 19.98 -38.28 -15.99
N TRP A 100 20.51 -37.43 -15.11
CA TRP A 100 21.86 -37.58 -14.57
C TRP A 100 22.04 -38.89 -13.81
N ARG A 101 21.07 -39.31 -12.99
CA ARG A 101 21.13 -40.62 -12.30
C ARG A 101 21.15 -41.77 -13.30
N ARG A 102 20.29 -41.74 -14.32
CA ARG A 102 20.27 -42.76 -15.38
C ARG A 102 21.60 -42.81 -16.14
N TRP A 103 22.13 -41.65 -16.51
CA TRP A 103 23.39 -41.55 -17.23
C TRP A 103 24.57 -42.04 -16.39
N LYS A 104 24.62 -41.71 -15.10
CA LYS A 104 25.65 -42.21 -14.18
C LYS A 104 25.63 -43.73 -14.06
N VAL A 105 24.45 -44.34 -13.90
CA VAL A 105 24.31 -45.80 -13.87
C VAL A 105 24.81 -46.41 -15.19
N ALA A 106 24.36 -45.88 -16.32
CA ALA A 106 24.78 -46.37 -17.64
C ALA A 106 26.31 -46.22 -17.87
N ALA A 107 26.91 -45.13 -17.41
CA ALA A 107 28.35 -44.91 -17.50
C ALA A 107 29.13 -45.92 -16.65
N VAL A 108 28.68 -46.17 -15.42
CA VAL A 108 29.28 -47.18 -14.53
C VAL A 108 29.17 -48.58 -15.15
N ASP A 109 28.00 -48.93 -15.69
CA ASP A 109 27.79 -50.22 -16.37
C ASP A 109 28.69 -50.36 -17.60
N TYR A 110 28.84 -49.30 -18.39
CA TYR A 110 29.73 -49.28 -19.54
C TYR A 110 31.20 -49.48 -19.14
N ILE A 111 31.66 -48.85 -18.06
CA ILE A 111 33.01 -49.04 -17.51
C ILE A 111 33.20 -50.50 -17.08
N HIS A 112 32.22 -51.10 -16.38
CA HIS A 112 32.30 -52.51 -16.00
C HIS A 112 32.34 -53.44 -17.21
N GLN A 113 31.56 -53.15 -18.25
CA GLN A 113 31.60 -53.92 -19.51
C GLN A 113 32.95 -53.81 -20.21
N LEU A 114 33.53 -52.59 -20.28
CA LEU A 114 34.87 -52.38 -20.84
C LEU A 114 35.94 -53.15 -20.05
N ARG A 115 35.89 -53.11 -18.71
CA ARG A 115 36.79 -53.87 -17.86
C ARG A 115 36.66 -55.36 -18.10
N ALA A 116 35.44 -55.89 -18.18
CA ALA A 116 35.20 -57.30 -18.46
C ALA A 116 35.68 -57.74 -19.85
N LEU A 117 35.63 -56.84 -20.85
CA LEU A 117 36.21 -57.11 -22.18
C LEU A 117 37.74 -57.10 -22.13
N LEU A 118 38.35 -56.15 -21.43
CA LEU A 118 39.79 -56.08 -21.24
C LEU A 118 40.31 -57.32 -20.51
N ASP A 119 39.64 -57.78 -19.44
CA ASP A 119 39.99 -59.00 -18.71
C ASP A 119 39.90 -60.26 -19.60
N LYS A 120 38.97 -60.29 -20.57
CA LYS A 120 38.86 -61.39 -21.54
C LYS A 120 39.94 -61.36 -22.62
N LEU A 121 40.34 -60.16 -23.06
CA LEU A 121 41.39 -59.95 -24.06
C LEU A 121 42.79 -60.14 -23.47
N HIS A 122 42.96 -59.77 -22.20
CA HIS A 122 44.17 -59.90 -21.42
C HIS A 122 43.90 -60.83 -20.23
N GLY A 123 44.00 -62.15 -20.45
CA GLY A 123 43.72 -63.17 -19.43
C GLY A 123 44.55 -63.08 -18.13
N ILE A 124 45.54 -62.19 -18.08
CA ILE A 124 46.25 -61.75 -16.87
C ILE A 124 46.46 -60.23 -17.02
N PRO A 125 45.92 -59.37 -16.12
CA PRO A 125 46.22 -57.94 -16.15
C PRO A 125 47.73 -57.75 -15.93
N PRO A 126 48.41 -56.91 -16.73
CA PRO A 126 49.83 -56.63 -16.53
C PRO A 126 50.03 -56.05 -15.13
N VAL A 127 51.07 -56.54 -14.43
CA VAL A 127 51.45 -56.01 -13.12
C VAL A 127 51.69 -54.51 -13.29
N PRO A 128 51.00 -53.64 -12.54
CA PRO A 128 51.20 -52.21 -12.66
C PRO A 128 52.67 -51.88 -12.36
N PRO A 129 53.31 -50.98 -13.14
CA PRO A 129 54.62 -50.46 -12.81
C PRO A 129 54.64 -49.91 -11.37
N GLN A 130 55.78 -50.04 -10.68
CA GLN A 130 55.91 -49.67 -9.26
C GLN A 130 55.37 -48.26 -8.96
N GLU A 131 55.59 -47.32 -9.88
CA GLU A 131 55.14 -45.92 -9.80
C GLU A 131 53.61 -45.75 -9.64
N ILE A 132 52.79 -46.67 -10.14
CA ILE A 132 51.32 -46.64 -10.05
C ILE A 132 50.81 -47.60 -8.97
N ALA A 133 51.58 -48.65 -8.67
CA ALA A 133 51.24 -49.62 -7.63
C ALA A 133 51.25 -48.98 -6.23
N ASP A 134 52.15 -48.03 -5.99
CA ASP A 134 52.25 -47.29 -4.73
C ASP A 134 51.01 -46.42 -4.47
N ASP A 135 50.42 -45.82 -5.52
CA ASP A 135 49.21 -44.98 -5.44
C ASP A 135 47.90 -45.79 -5.25
N LEU A 136 47.88 -47.06 -5.68
CA LEU A 136 46.70 -47.94 -5.55
C LEU A 136 46.68 -48.75 -4.24
N GLY A 137 47.79 -48.73 -3.49
CA GLY A 137 48.02 -49.54 -2.30
C GLY A 137 47.53 -48.96 -0.96
N GLU A 138 47.06 -47.72 -0.93
CA GLU A 138 46.53 -47.11 0.30
C GLU A 138 44.99 -47.12 0.34
N PRO A 139 44.35 -48.06 1.05
CA PRO A 139 43.09 -47.75 1.69
C PRO A 139 43.40 -46.75 2.81
N ALA A 140 43.06 -45.48 2.60
CA ALA A 140 43.14 -44.44 3.63
C ALA A 140 42.44 -44.93 4.92
N ALA A 141 43.24 -45.28 5.92
CA ALA A 141 42.80 -45.37 7.29
C ALA A 141 43.02 -43.98 7.92
N HIS A 142 41.90 -43.40 8.35
CA HIS A 142 41.70 -42.14 9.10
C HIS A 142 41.31 -40.90 8.30
#